data_AF-A0A8D8KX27-F1
#
_entry.id   AF-A0A8D8KX27-F1
#
_cell.length_a   1.000
_cell.length_b   1.000
_cell.length_c   1.000
_cell.angle_alpha   90.00
_cell.angle_beta   90.00
_cell.angle_gamma   90.00
#
_symmetry.space_group_name_H-M   'P 1'
#
loop_
_entity.id
_entity.type
_entity.pdbx_description
1 polymer ?
#
loop_
_entity_poly.entity_id
_entity_poly.type
_entity_poly.pdbx_seq_one_letter_code
_entity_poly.pdbx_strand_id
1 'polypeptide(L)'
;MKIMVIKDIEREEIEFICKTIGTKPIAHIDQFTPEMLGSAELVEEVSLDGSGKLVKITGCASPGKTVSIVVRGSNKLVIEEAERSIHDALCVIRCLVKKRALIAGGGAPEIELALRLAEYARSLGGMEAYCVRAYADALEVIPSTLAENAGLNPISTVTELRNRHAQGETTAGINVRKGGISNILEELVVQPLLVSISALTLATETVRSILKIDDLVNTR
;
A
#
# COMPACT_ATOMS: atom_id res chain seq x y z
N MET A 1 14.60 -29.03 -35.48
CA MET A 1 13.87 -28.71 -34.22
C MET A 1 13.02 -27.48 -34.46
N LYS A 2 11.80 -27.43 -33.96
CA LYS A 2 10.99 -26.21 -33.94
C LYS A 2 11.22 -25.53 -32.58
N ILE A 3 12.04 -24.49 -32.56
CA ILE A 3 12.39 -23.73 -31.35
C ILE A 3 11.69 -22.37 -31.44
N MET A 4 10.88 -22.02 -30.45
CA MET A 4 10.29 -20.68 -30.35
C MET A 4 11.37 -19.70 -29.87
N VAL A 5 11.52 -18.59 -30.59
CA VAL A 5 12.49 -17.54 -30.27
C VAL A 5 11.76 -16.21 -30.20
N ILE A 6 11.84 -15.55 -29.04
CA ILE A 6 11.32 -14.20 -28.82
C ILE A 6 12.53 -13.30 -28.63
N LYS A 7 12.61 -12.25 -29.43
CA LYS A 7 13.69 -11.25 -29.35
C LYS A 7 13.22 -10.05 -28.52
N ASP A 8 14.17 -9.31 -27.97
CA ASP A 8 13.92 -8.02 -27.29
C ASP A 8 12.91 -8.10 -26.14
N ILE A 9 13.10 -9.09 -25.25
CA ILE A 9 12.33 -9.23 -24.00
C ILE A 9 12.71 -8.11 -23.04
N GLU A 10 11.71 -7.50 -22.38
CA GLU A 10 11.95 -6.47 -21.38
C GLU A 10 12.75 -7.00 -20.19
N ARG A 11 13.66 -6.17 -19.66
CA ARG A 11 14.60 -6.62 -18.62
C ARG A 11 13.89 -7.07 -17.34
N GLU A 12 12.82 -6.39 -16.96
CA GLU A 12 12.03 -6.73 -15.78
C GLU A 12 11.32 -8.09 -15.93
N GLU A 13 10.83 -8.40 -17.14
CA GLU A 13 10.20 -9.69 -17.44
C GLU A 13 11.16 -10.86 -17.33
N ILE A 14 12.44 -10.68 -17.71
CA ILE A 14 13.46 -11.73 -17.61
C ILE A 14 13.56 -12.27 -16.18
N GLU A 15 13.53 -11.39 -15.16
CA GLU A 15 13.58 -11.83 -13.77
C GLU A 15 12.35 -12.65 -13.36
N PHE A 16 11.16 -12.23 -13.81
CA PHE A 16 9.92 -12.96 -13.53
C PHE A 16 9.91 -14.33 -14.21
N ILE A 17 10.36 -14.41 -15.46
CA ILE A 17 10.47 -15.67 -16.21
C ILE A 17 11.46 -16.62 -15.51
N CYS A 18 12.64 -16.11 -15.12
CA CYS A 18 13.64 -16.91 -14.41
C CYS A 18 13.10 -17.46 -13.09
N LYS A 19 12.44 -16.62 -12.28
CA LYS A 19 11.86 -17.03 -10.98
C LYS A 19 10.68 -17.99 -11.13
N THR A 20 9.87 -17.84 -12.18
CA THR A 20 8.63 -18.62 -12.35
C THR A 20 8.87 -19.98 -12.99
N ILE A 21 9.68 -20.03 -14.06
CA ILE A 21 10.01 -21.26 -14.79
C ILE A 21 11.18 -22.01 -14.12
N GLY A 22 12.00 -21.31 -13.33
CA GLY A 22 13.22 -21.87 -12.73
C GLY A 22 14.41 -21.91 -13.69
N THR A 23 14.33 -21.18 -14.82
CA THR A 23 15.44 -21.05 -15.78
C THR A 23 16.50 -20.09 -15.24
N LYS A 24 17.77 -20.35 -15.57
CA LYS A 24 18.88 -19.43 -15.23
C LYS A 24 19.19 -18.55 -16.45
N PRO A 25 19.34 -17.22 -16.29
CA PRO A 25 19.70 -16.35 -17.41
C PRO A 25 21.15 -16.60 -17.82
N ILE A 26 21.39 -16.78 -19.12
CA ILE A 26 22.70 -17.14 -19.69
C ILE A 26 23.14 -16.02 -20.64
N ALA A 27 24.33 -15.47 -20.42
CA ALA A 27 24.87 -14.39 -21.25
C ALA A 27 25.56 -14.92 -22.53
N HIS A 28 26.26 -16.06 -22.43
CA HIS A 28 27.01 -16.66 -23.53
C HIS A 28 26.62 -18.12 -23.74
N ILE A 29 26.53 -18.52 -25.02
CA ILE A 29 26.09 -19.87 -25.41
C ILE A 29 27.01 -20.99 -24.86
N ASP A 30 28.29 -20.71 -24.63
CA ASP A 30 29.25 -21.68 -24.11
C ASP A 30 28.95 -22.11 -22.67
N GLN A 31 28.18 -21.30 -21.93
CA GLN A 31 27.76 -21.60 -20.56
C GLN A 31 26.46 -22.41 -20.52
N PHE A 32 25.87 -22.71 -21.69
CA PHE A 32 24.61 -23.43 -21.79
C PHE A 32 24.77 -24.88 -21.32
N THR A 33 24.09 -25.21 -20.24
CA THR A 33 24.02 -26.57 -19.70
C THR A 33 22.58 -27.03 -19.58
N PRO A 34 22.28 -28.34 -19.66
CA PRO A 34 20.92 -28.86 -19.55
C PRO A 34 20.21 -28.46 -18.24
N GLU A 35 20.97 -28.25 -17.16
CA GLU A 35 20.45 -27.82 -15.86
C GLU A 35 19.91 -26.38 -15.83
N MET A 36 20.23 -25.58 -16.83
CA MET A 36 19.78 -24.19 -16.92
C MET A 36 18.39 -24.07 -17.57
N LEU A 37 17.87 -25.15 -18.14
CA LEU A 37 16.54 -25.17 -18.75
C LEU A 37 15.44 -25.20 -17.67
N GLY A 38 14.51 -24.26 -17.77
CA GLY A 38 13.30 -24.26 -16.95
C GLY A 38 12.27 -25.29 -17.43
N SER A 39 11.33 -25.64 -16.55
CA SER A 39 10.23 -26.55 -16.88
C SER A 39 8.94 -25.78 -17.16
N ALA A 40 8.27 -26.11 -18.27
CA ALA A 40 6.94 -25.62 -18.64
C ALA A 40 6.16 -26.73 -19.33
N GLU A 41 4.85 -26.83 -19.07
CA GLU A 41 3.98 -27.85 -19.64
C GLU A 41 3.46 -27.46 -21.02
N LEU A 42 3.05 -26.19 -21.16
CA LEU A 42 2.51 -25.67 -22.41
C LEU A 42 2.99 -24.23 -22.64
N VAL A 43 3.57 -24.02 -23.82
CA VAL A 43 3.97 -22.70 -24.34
C VAL A 43 3.24 -22.47 -25.65
N GLU A 44 2.36 -21.48 -25.67
CA GLU A 44 1.52 -21.16 -26.83
C GLU A 44 1.54 -19.65 -27.13
N GLU A 45 1.58 -19.30 -28.42
CA GLU A 45 1.37 -17.93 -28.88
C GLU A 45 -0.14 -17.73 -29.08
N VAL A 46 -0.76 -17.03 -28.14
CA VAL A 46 -2.20 -16.74 -28.18
C VAL A 46 -2.39 -15.40 -28.88
N SER A 47 -3.10 -15.43 -30.00
CA SER A 47 -3.58 -14.20 -30.64
C SER A 47 -4.85 -13.75 -29.92
N LEU A 48 -4.81 -12.57 -29.33
CA LEU A 48 -5.99 -11.97 -28.71
C LEU A 48 -6.77 -11.22 -29.80
N ASP A 49 -8.05 -11.52 -29.91
CA ASP A 49 -8.95 -10.93 -30.90
C ASP A 49 -8.82 -9.39 -30.92
N GLY A 50 -8.21 -8.87 -32.00
CA GLY A 50 -8.07 -7.45 -32.27
C GLY A 50 -6.99 -6.67 -31.50
N SER A 51 -6.14 -7.31 -30.69
CA SER A 51 -5.25 -6.57 -29.75
C SER A 51 -3.79 -7.04 -29.66
N GLY A 52 -3.37 -7.98 -30.50
CA GLY A 52 -1.98 -8.42 -30.59
C GLY A 52 -1.77 -9.89 -30.18
N LYS A 53 -0.51 -10.30 -30.13
CA LYS A 53 -0.11 -11.67 -29.81
C LYS A 53 0.61 -11.69 -28.47
N LEU A 54 0.29 -12.67 -27.64
CA LEU A 54 0.94 -12.89 -26.34
C LEU A 54 1.52 -14.30 -26.29
N VAL A 55 2.63 -14.49 -25.57
CA VAL A 55 3.18 -15.83 -25.32
C VAL A 55 2.75 -16.28 -23.94
N LYS A 56 1.90 -17.30 -23.89
CA LYS A 56 1.37 -17.86 -22.66
C LYS A 56 2.17 -19.10 -22.28
N ILE A 57 2.74 -19.07 -21.08
CA ILE A 57 3.52 -20.17 -20.51
C ILE A 57 2.76 -20.70 -19.30
N THR A 58 2.40 -21.98 -19.31
CA THR A 58 1.64 -22.64 -18.24
C THR A 58 2.31 -23.94 -17.80
N GLY A 59 1.99 -24.38 -16.58
CA GLY A 59 2.60 -25.58 -15.95
C GLY A 59 4.08 -25.40 -15.60
N CYS A 60 4.45 -24.24 -15.04
CA CYS A 60 5.81 -23.93 -14.62
C CYS A 60 6.18 -24.63 -13.30
N ALA A 61 7.48 -24.79 -13.04
CA ALA A 61 8.02 -25.46 -11.83
C ALA A 61 7.54 -24.86 -10.49
N SER A 62 7.21 -23.56 -10.45
CA SER A 62 6.62 -22.90 -9.27
C SER A 62 5.14 -22.54 -9.49
N PRO A 63 4.21 -23.51 -9.53
CA PRO A 63 2.80 -23.21 -9.71
C PRO A 63 2.27 -22.44 -8.49
N GLY A 64 1.64 -21.29 -8.73
CA GLY A 64 0.88 -20.56 -7.71
C GLY A 64 1.60 -19.45 -6.93
N LYS A 65 2.92 -19.24 -7.12
CA LYS A 65 3.62 -18.07 -6.55
C LYS A 65 3.55 -16.84 -7.45
N THR A 66 3.61 -17.05 -8.76
CA THR A 66 3.47 -15.99 -9.77
C THR A 66 2.14 -16.17 -10.46
N VAL A 67 1.32 -15.12 -10.48
CA VAL A 67 0.03 -15.07 -11.17
C VAL A 67 0.09 -13.88 -12.12
N SER A 68 -0.29 -14.10 -13.38
CA SER A 68 -0.35 -13.05 -14.40
C SER A 68 -1.81 -12.70 -14.69
N ILE A 69 -2.12 -11.40 -14.65
CA ILE A 69 -3.44 -10.87 -14.99
C ILE A 69 -3.28 -10.07 -16.29
N VAL A 70 -3.99 -10.46 -17.34
CA VAL A 70 -3.95 -9.76 -18.64
C VAL A 70 -5.05 -8.71 -18.67
N VAL A 71 -4.66 -7.44 -18.56
CA VAL A 71 -5.58 -6.30 -18.65
C VAL A 71 -5.77 -5.92 -20.12
N ARG A 72 -7.02 -5.79 -20.56
CA ARG A 72 -7.39 -5.40 -21.93
C ARG A 72 -8.31 -4.20 -21.88
N GLY A 73 -8.13 -3.26 -22.80
CA GLY A 73 -8.94 -2.06 -22.90
C GLY A 73 -8.89 -1.46 -24.30
N SER A 74 -9.89 -0.64 -24.62
CA SER A 74 -10.00 0.03 -25.93
C SER A 74 -9.04 1.21 -26.08
N ASN A 75 -8.59 1.81 -24.98
CA ASN A 75 -7.65 2.92 -24.95
C ASN A 75 -6.64 2.73 -23.81
N LYS A 76 -5.43 3.27 -23.99
CA LYS A 76 -4.34 3.24 -23.01
C LYS A 76 -4.76 3.80 -21.65
N LEU A 77 -5.55 4.87 -21.62
CA LEU A 77 -6.08 5.44 -20.38
C LEU A 77 -6.92 4.44 -19.57
N VAL A 78 -7.73 3.62 -20.24
CA VAL A 78 -8.56 2.60 -19.58
C VAL A 78 -7.70 1.45 -19.06
N ILE A 79 -6.66 1.08 -19.81
CA ILE A 79 -5.71 0.03 -19.40
C ILE A 79 -4.94 0.47 -18.16
N GLU A 80 -4.38 1.68 -18.17
CA GLU A 80 -3.60 2.23 -17.05
C GLU A 80 -4.45 2.37 -15.78
N GLU A 81 -5.71 2.82 -15.89
CA GLU A 81 -6.61 2.94 -14.74
C GLU A 81 -7.04 1.58 -14.18
N ALA A 82 -7.29 0.60 -15.07
CA ALA A 82 -7.60 -0.77 -14.66
C ALA A 82 -6.40 -1.44 -13.99
N GLU A 83 -5.20 -1.27 -14.54
CA GLU A 83 -3.94 -1.76 -13.96
C GLU A 83 -3.73 -1.17 -12.56
N ARG A 84 -3.84 0.16 -12.41
CA ARG A 84 -3.72 0.86 -11.12
C ARG A 84 -4.74 0.34 -10.12
N SER A 85 -6.01 0.23 -10.52
CA SER A 85 -7.09 -0.25 -9.65
C SER A 85 -6.86 -1.70 -9.17
N ILE A 86 -6.41 -2.58 -10.06
CA ILE A 86 -6.07 -3.97 -9.71
C ILE A 86 -4.85 -4.01 -8.78
N HIS A 87 -3.84 -3.19 -9.05
CA HIS A 87 -2.67 -3.08 -8.19
C HIS A 87 -3.05 -2.64 -6.77
N ASP A 88 -3.91 -1.65 -6.64
CA ASP A 88 -4.42 -1.18 -5.35
C ASP A 88 -5.21 -2.27 -4.62
N ALA A 89 -6.10 -2.97 -5.33
CA ALA A 89 -6.85 -4.09 -4.77
C ALA A 89 -5.93 -5.21 -4.24
N LEU A 90 -4.90 -5.58 -5.01
CA LEU A 90 -3.88 -6.54 -4.59
C LEU A 90 -3.09 -6.05 -3.38
N CYS A 91 -2.75 -4.75 -3.34
CA CYS A 91 -2.08 -4.14 -2.19
C CYS A 91 -2.94 -4.17 -0.92
N VAL A 92 -4.24 -3.89 -1.02
CA VAL A 92 -5.19 -3.98 0.11
C VAL A 92 -5.30 -5.41 0.61
N ILE A 93 -5.46 -6.39 -0.29
CA ILE A 93 -5.51 -7.81 0.06
C ILE A 93 -4.19 -8.23 0.72
N ARG A 94 -3.05 -7.82 0.18
CA ARG A 94 -1.72 -8.07 0.77
C ARG A 94 -1.63 -7.51 2.20
N CYS A 95 -2.16 -6.31 2.44
CA CYS A 95 -2.18 -5.72 3.77
C CYS A 95 -3.01 -6.55 4.75
N LEU A 96 -4.18 -7.04 4.33
CA LEU A 96 -5.04 -7.91 5.13
C LEU A 96 -4.43 -9.29 5.40
N VAL A 97 -3.73 -9.87 4.42
CA VAL A 97 -3.03 -11.14 4.59
C VAL A 97 -1.87 -11.01 5.56
N LYS A 98 -1.09 -9.93 5.47
CA LYS A 98 0.04 -9.65 6.39
C LYS A 98 -0.42 -9.32 7.81
N LYS A 99 -1.48 -8.53 7.96
CA LYS A 99 -2.08 -8.19 9.25
C LYS A 99 -3.60 -8.29 9.18
N ARG A 100 -4.14 -9.34 9.80
CA ARG A 100 -5.57 -9.70 9.78
C ARG A 100 -6.41 -8.85 10.73
N ALA A 101 -6.44 -7.54 10.51
CA ALA A 101 -7.27 -6.61 11.26
C ALA A 101 -7.66 -5.41 10.39
N LEU A 102 -8.89 -4.92 10.63
CA LEU A 102 -9.46 -3.74 10.00
C LEU A 102 -9.76 -2.70 11.09
N ILE A 103 -9.68 -1.43 10.72
CA ILE A 103 -10.03 -0.29 11.56
C ILE A 103 -10.95 0.66 10.79
N ALA A 104 -11.72 1.47 11.52
CA ALA A 104 -12.47 2.57 10.94
C ALA A 104 -11.51 3.59 10.31
N GLY A 105 -11.88 4.17 9.16
CA GLY A 105 -11.12 5.24 8.51
C GLY A 105 -11.54 6.63 9.00
N GLY A 106 -11.42 7.63 8.11
CA GLY A 106 -12.02 8.95 8.32
C GLY A 106 -11.48 9.75 9.50
N GLY A 107 -10.21 9.56 9.89
CA GLY A 107 -9.59 10.27 11.02
C GLY A 107 -9.92 9.69 12.40
N ALA A 108 -10.74 8.64 12.47
CA ALA A 108 -11.11 7.96 13.72
C ALA A 108 -9.89 7.41 14.49
N PRO A 109 -8.97 6.64 13.87
CA PRO A 109 -7.86 6.06 14.62
C PRO A 109 -6.86 7.13 15.07
N GLU A 110 -6.70 8.23 14.31
CA GLU A 110 -5.83 9.35 14.68
C GLU A 110 -6.34 10.09 15.91
N ILE A 111 -7.66 10.33 16.03
CA ILE A 111 -8.26 10.93 17.24
C ILE A 111 -8.18 10.00 18.43
N GLU A 112 -8.44 8.70 18.25
CA GLU A 112 -8.32 7.72 19.33
C GLU A 112 -6.87 7.66 19.85
N LEU A 113 -5.89 7.62 18.94
CA LEU A 113 -4.48 7.69 19.30
C LEU A 113 -4.13 8.99 20.01
N ALA A 114 -4.59 10.14 19.52
CA ALA A 114 -4.37 11.44 20.16
C ALA A 114 -4.89 11.45 21.59
N LEU A 115 -6.10 10.92 21.84
CA LEU A 115 -6.69 10.86 23.17
C LEU A 115 -5.88 9.96 24.12
N ARG A 116 -5.53 8.75 23.66
CA ARG A 116 -4.75 7.78 24.45
C ARG A 116 -3.33 8.26 24.73
N LEU A 117 -2.67 8.87 23.76
CA LEU A 117 -1.33 9.43 23.93
C LEU A 117 -1.34 10.65 24.84
N ALA A 118 -2.40 11.47 24.81
CA ALA A 118 -2.61 12.56 25.75
C ALA A 118 -2.85 12.08 27.19
N GLU A 119 -3.49 10.93 27.39
CA GLU A 119 -3.61 10.28 28.70
C GLU A 119 -2.27 9.70 29.16
N TYR A 120 -1.56 9.02 28.27
CA TYR A 120 -0.23 8.47 28.55
C TYR A 120 0.79 9.58 28.87
N ALA A 121 0.73 10.72 28.19
CA ALA A 121 1.55 11.88 28.50
C ALA A 121 1.35 12.38 29.94
N ARG A 122 0.14 12.24 30.50
CA ARG A 122 -0.16 12.65 31.89
C ARG A 122 0.37 11.67 32.93
N SER A 123 0.58 10.40 32.58
CA SER A 123 1.21 9.43 33.49
C SER A 123 2.74 9.49 33.46
N LEU A 124 3.31 10.11 32.43
CA LEU A 124 4.75 10.36 32.32
C LEU A 124 5.15 11.61 33.12
N GLY A 125 6.32 11.55 33.74
CA GLY A 125 7.01 12.73 34.28
C GLY A 125 8.18 13.12 33.37
N GLY A 126 8.66 14.36 33.50
CA GLY A 126 9.84 14.84 32.78
C GLY A 126 9.55 15.50 31.43
N MET A 127 10.58 15.61 30.59
CA MET A 127 10.50 16.26 29.28
C MET A 127 9.69 15.44 28.28
N GLU A 128 9.70 14.12 28.44
CA GLU A 128 9.00 13.15 27.58
C GLU A 128 7.50 13.39 27.57
N ALA A 129 6.91 13.81 28.69
CA ALA A 129 5.49 14.12 28.81
C ALA A 129 5.06 15.19 27.78
N TYR A 130 5.86 16.25 27.63
CA TYR A 130 5.61 17.32 26.66
C TYR A 130 5.77 16.84 25.22
N CYS A 131 6.79 16.02 24.94
CA CYS A 131 7.01 15.45 23.61
C CYS A 131 5.87 14.52 23.18
N VAL A 132 5.41 13.63 24.07
CA VAL A 132 4.28 12.73 23.79
C VAL A 132 3.00 13.52 23.61
N ARG A 133 2.79 14.57 24.40
CA ARG A 133 1.63 15.46 24.23
C ARG A 133 1.65 16.16 22.87
N ALA A 134 2.79 16.72 22.47
CA ALA A 134 2.94 17.35 21.17
C ALA A 134 2.75 16.36 20.01
N TYR A 135 3.21 15.12 20.16
CA TYR A 135 2.98 14.06 19.17
C TYR A 135 1.49 13.71 19.07
N ALA A 136 0.77 13.65 20.20
CA ALA A 136 -0.68 13.43 20.21
C ALA A 136 -1.43 14.54 19.48
N ASP A 137 -1.11 15.80 19.76
CA ASP A 137 -1.73 16.95 19.11
C ASP A 137 -1.40 16.99 17.60
N ALA A 138 -0.21 16.53 17.19
CA ALA A 138 0.17 16.44 15.78
C ALA A 138 -0.66 15.42 14.98
N LEU A 139 -1.20 14.38 15.62
CA LEU A 139 -2.08 13.42 14.92
C LEU A 139 -3.43 14.03 14.53
N GLU A 140 -3.89 15.08 15.24
CA GLU A 140 -5.14 15.78 14.93
C GLU A 140 -5.10 16.53 13.58
N VAL A 141 -3.92 16.69 12.96
CA VAL A 141 -3.78 17.30 11.62
C VAL A 141 -4.51 16.50 10.53
N ILE A 142 -4.56 15.18 10.64
CA ILE A 142 -5.20 14.31 9.64
C ILE A 142 -6.72 14.52 9.61
N PRO A 143 -7.45 14.41 10.73
CA PRO A 143 -8.88 14.74 10.74
C PRO A 143 -9.15 16.23 10.46
N SER A 144 -8.28 17.14 10.89
CA SER A 144 -8.41 18.58 10.55
C SER A 144 -8.36 18.81 9.04
N THR A 145 -7.39 18.21 8.34
CA THR A 145 -7.25 18.33 6.88
C THR A 145 -8.37 17.60 6.13
N LEU A 146 -8.89 16.48 6.66
CA LEU A 146 -10.08 15.85 6.12
C LEU A 146 -11.32 16.74 6.23
N ALA A 147 -11.52 17.41 7.36
CA ALA A 147 -12.61 18.37 7.56
C ALA A 147 -12.48 19.56 6.60
N GLU A 148 -11.28 20.12 6.47
CA GLU A 148 -11.00 21.24 5.57
C GLU A 148 -11.31 20.89 4.11
N ASN A 149 -10.81 19.73 3.63
CA ASN A 149 -11.07 19.26 2.28
C ASN A 149 -12.54 18.89 2.03
N ALA A 150 -13.29 18.59 3.09
CA ALA A 150 -14.74 18.38 3.03
C ALA A 150 -15.56 19.68 3.09
N GLY A 151 -14.91 20.85 3.23
CA GLY A 151 -15.57 22.15 3.36
C GLY A 151 -16.18 22.41 4.75
N LEU A 152 -15.80 21.63 5.76
CA LEU A 152 -16.23 21.79 7.14
C LEU A 152 -15.28 22.72 7.90
N ASN A 153 -15.75 23.30 9.00
CA ASN A 153 -14.86 24.03 9.91
C ASN A 153 -13.97 23.02 10.67
N PRO A 154 -12.64 23.02 10.47
CA PRO A 154 -11.78 21.97 11.02
C PRO A 154 -11.77 21.98 12.55
N ILE A 155 -11.76 23.16 13.17
CA ILE A 155 -11.67 23.31 14.63
C ILE A 155 -12.91 22.73 15.29
N SER A 156 -14.10 23.11 14.83
CA SER A 156 -15.35 22.61 15.41
C SER A 156 -15.51 21.10 15.18
N THR A 157 -15.16 20.63 13.97
CA THR A 157 -15.31 19.21 13.60
C THR A 157 -14.36 18.32 14.40
N VAL A 158 -13.08 18.69 14.53
CA VAL A 158 -12.11 17.93 15.32
C VAL A 158 -12.49 17.94 16.81
N THR A 159 -12.97 19.07 17.32
CA THR A 159 -13.43 19.18 18.72
C THR A 159 -14.64 18.27 18.98
N GLU A 160 -15.64 18.29 18.09
CA GLU A 160 -16.81 17.42 18.18
C GLU A 160 -16.41 15.94 18.09
N LEU A 161 -15.55 15.59 17.12
CA LEU A 161 -15.07 14.23 16.95
C LEU A 161 -14.33 13.73 18.20
N ARG A 162 -13.45 14.55 18.76
CA ARG A 162 -12.73 14.24 20.01
C ARG A 162 -13.68 14.03 21.19
N ASN A 163 -14.74 14.84 21.30
CA ASN A 163 -15.75 14.67 22.35
C ASN A 163 -16.50 13.34 22.21
N ARG A 164 -16.88 12.94 20.99
CA ARG A 164 -17.55 11.64 20.74
C ARG A 164 -16.64 10.45 21.05
N HIS A 165 -15.37 10.52 20.65
CA HIS A 165 -14.38 9.51 21.00
C HIS A 165 -14.16 9.40 22.52
N ALA A 166 -14.09 10.53 23.22
CA ALA A 166 -13.95 10.55 24.68
C ALA A 166 -15.17 9.95 25.41
N GLN A 167 -16.36 9.97 24.78
CA GLN A 167 -17.57 9.31 25.27
C GLN A 167 -17.61 7.80 24.96
N GLY A 168 -16.60 7.26 24.26
CA GLY A 168 -16.44 5.84 23.96
C GLY A 168 -16.77 5.45 22.51
N GLU A 169 -17.16 6.39 21.64
CA GLU A 169 -17.46 6.12 20.23
C GLU A 169 -16.18 6.05 19.38
N THR A 170 -15.44 4.94 19.47
CA THR A 170 -14.16 4.75 18.72
C THR A 170 -14.32 4.65 17.20
N THR A 171 -15.55 4.44 16.70
CA THR A 171 -15.86 4.33 15.26
C THR A 171 -16.44 5.62 14.68
N ALA A 172 -16.59 6.67 15.49
CA ALA A 172 -16.94 7.99 14.99
C ALA A 172 -15.82 8.50 14.08
N GLY A 173 -16.15 9.15 12.97
CA GLY A 173 -15.16 9.73 12.09
C GLY A 173 -15.78 10.65 11.06
N ILE A 174 -14.93 11.32 10.30
CA ILE A 174 -15.35 12.34 9.32
C ILE A 174 -15.78 11.64 8.04
N ASN A 175 -17.06 11.73 7.73
CA ASN A 175 -17.61 11.26 6.47
C ASN A 175 -17.57 12.39 5.44
N VAL A 176 -16.54 12.38 4.61
CA VAL A 176 -16.35 13.36 3.53
C VAL A 176 -17.49 13.33 2.50
N ARG A 177 -18.17 12.19 2.31
CA ARG A 177 -19.28 12.07 1.35
C ARG A 177 -20.56 12.74 1.83
N LYS A 178 -20.82 12.70 3.14
CA LYS A 178 -22.00 13.32 3.77
C LYS A 178 -21.72 14.71 4.34
N GLY A 179 -20.46 15.10 4.46
CA GLY A 179 -20.06 16.39 5.02
C GLY A 179 -20.34 16.49 6.53
N GLY A 180 -19.98 15.47 7.31
CA GLY A 180 -20.19 15.51 8.76
C GLY A 180 -19.60 14.30 9.50
N ILE A 181 -19.75 14.30 10.83
CA ILE A 181 -19.29 13.20 11.69
C ILE A 181 -20.37 12.12 11.77
N SER A 182 -20.00 10.88 11.46
CA SER A 182 -20.91 9.73 11.54
C SER A 182 -20.17 8.48 12.03
N ASN A 183 -20.90 7.40 12.27
CA ASN A 183 -20.28 6.10 12.52
C ASN A 183 -19.69 5.57 11.21
N ILE A 184 -18.38 5.70 11.05
CA ILE A 184 -17.65 5.39 9.82
C ILE A 184 -17.67 3.90 9.48
N LEU A 185 -17.85 3.05 10.49
CA LEU A 185 -18.01 1.61 10.30
C LEU A 185 -19.34 1.28 9.60
N GLU A 186 -20.43 1.95 9.99
CA GLU A 186 -21.75 1.78 9.37
C GLU A 186 -21.77 2.33 7.93
N GLU A 187 -20.93 3.33 7.66
CA GLU A 187 -20.75 3.93 6.32
C GLU A 187 -19.80 3.11 5.42
N LEU A 188 -19.32 1.96 5.88
CA LEU A 188 -18.42 1.04 5.16
C LEU A 188 -17.08 1.68 4.74
N VAL A 189 -16.61 2.69 5.47
CA VAL A 189 -15.31 3.32 5.23
C VAL A 189 -14.29 2.73 6.21
N VAL A 190 -13.66 1.64 5.80
CA VAL A 190 -12.69 0.89 6.61
C VAL A 190 -11.34 0.80 5.91
N GLN A 191 -10.28 0.62 6.70
CA GLN A 191 -8.93 0.42 6.18
C GLN A 191 -8.20 -0.72 6.90
N PRO A 192 -7.29 -1.44 6.21
CA PRO A 192 -6.43 -2.43 6.87
C PRO A 192 -5.53 -1.77 7.91
N LEU A 193 -5.45 -2.39 9.10
CA LEU A 193 -4.62 -1.89 10.21
C LEU A 193 -3.14 -1.71 9.82
N LEU A 194 -2.64 -2.51 8.89
CA LEU A 194 -1.25 -2.41 8.42
C LEU A 194 -0.95 -1.04 7.82
N VAL A 195 -1.92 -0.40 7.16
CA VAL A 195 -1.73 0.90 6.49
C VAL A 195 -1.36 1.96 7.53
N SER A 196 -2.18 2.15 8.57
CA SER A 196 -1.91 3.15 9.61
C SER A 196 -0.67 2.83 10.43
N ILE A 197 -0.41 1.56 10.74
CA ILE A 197 0.80 1.19 11.48
C ILE A 197 2.05 1.45 10.67
N SER A 198 2.05 1.11 9.39
CA SER A 198 3.17 1.39 8.51
C SER A 198 3.39 2.89 8.38
N ALA A 199 2.32 3.68 8.23
CA ALA A 199 2.40 5.13 8.15
C ALA A 199 3.01 5.74 9.42
N LEU A 200 2.50 5.39 10.60
CA LEU A 200 3.02 5.87 11.89
C LEU A 200 4.48 5.45 12.10
N THR A 201 4.82 4.20 11.81
CA THR A 201 6.19 3.67 11.99
C THR A 201 7.18 4.41 11.09
N LEU A 202 6.88 4.50 9.80
CA LEU A 202 7.76 5.15 8.82
C LEU A 202 7.90 6.64 9.09
N ALA A 203 6.80 7.34 9.38
CA ALA A 203 6.83 8.77 9.69
C ALA A 203 7.63 9.05 10.96
N THR A 204 7.40 8.27 12.02
CA THR A 204 8.08 8.47 13.32
C THR A 204 9.58 8.20 13.22
N GLU A 205 10.00 7.13 12.56
CA GLU A 205 11.43 6.83 12.39
C GLU A 205 12.12 7.86 11.48
N THR A 206 11.41 8.37 10.47
CA THR A 206 11.93 9.43 9.60
C THR A 206 12.12 10.74 10.37
N VAL A 207 11.10 11.19 11.11
CA VAL A 207 11.17 12.39 11.95
C VAL A 207 12.28 12.23 12.99
N ARG A 208 12.38 11.07 13.64
CA ARG A 208 13.46 10.78 14.60
C ARG A 208 14.84 10.86 13.96
N SER A 209 15.00 10.41 12.71
CA SER A 209 16.25 10.50 11.98
C SER A 209 16.60 11.95 11.68
N ILE A 210 15.63 12.74 11.21
CA ILE A 210 15.80 14.18 10.94
C ILE A 210 16.19 14.93 12.20
N LEU A 211 15.53 14.68 13.34
CA LEU A 211 15.83 15.33 14.62
C LEU A 211 17.24 15.02 15.16
N LYS A 212 17.89 13.96 14.68
CA LYS A 212 19.27 13.61 15.03
C LYS A 212 20.32 14.24 14.12
N ILE A 213 19.93 14.83 12.99
CA ILE A 213 20.84 15.53 12.10
C ILE A 213 21.17 16.86 12.76
N ASP A 214 22.39 16.97 13.28
CA ASP A 214 22.91 18.19 13.93
C ASP A 214 23.72 19.06 12.95
N ASP A 215 24.29 18.45 11.90
CA ASP A 215 25.06 19.16 10.88
C ASP A 215 24.93 18.49 9.50
N LEU A 216 25.02 19.29 8.44
CA LEU A 216 24.93 18.87 7.04
C LEU A 216 26.18 19.32 6.27
N VAL A 217 27.05 18.36 5.96
CA VAL A 217 28.18 18.60 5.06
C VAL A 217 27.77 18.21 3.64
N ASN A 218 27.51 19.21 2.80
CA ASN A 218 27.26 18.99 1.37
C ASN A 218 28.59 18.63 0.67
N THR A 219 28.75 17.36 0.32
CA THR A 219 29.82 16.92 -0.57
C THR A 219 29.55 17.47 -1.97
N ARG A 220 30.48 18.29 -2.48
CA ARG A 220 30.53 18.69 -3.89
C ARG A 220 31.08 17.56 -4.75
#